data_AF-A0A943CXA0-F1
#
_entry.id   AF-A0A943CXA0-F1
#
_cell.length_a   1.000
_cell.length_b   1.000
_cell.length_c   1.000
_cell.angle_alpha   90.00
_cell.angle_beta   90.00
_cell.angle_gamma   90.00
#
_symmetry.space_group_name_H-M   'P 1'
#
loop_
_entity.id
_entity.type
_entity.pdbx_description
1 polymer ?
#
loop_
_entity_poly.entity_id
_entity_poly.type
_entity_poly.pdbx_seq_one_letter_code
_entity_poly.pdbx_strand_id
1 'polypeptide(L)'
;MKSLFKILAFIPLGIELLLLLIILPNKVGGILWTIHIPIVVLLAIVGVSIFSEKKLIQQSGIVSLVILTLLFCVMGYYDFIKWFSSIVGIVIFIYFAIIKIAIKKLKIV
;
A
#
# COMPACT_ATOMS: atom_id res chain seq x y z
N MET A 1 -21.66 1.99 -6.23
CA MET A 1 -20.36 2.46 -6.76
C MET A 1 -19.40 2.98 -5.69
N LYS A 2 -19.77 3.94 -4.83
CA LYS A 2 -18.85 4.50 -3.83
C LYS A 2 -18.25 3.44 -2.86
N SER A 3 -19.03 2.47 -2.39
CA SER A 3 -18.51 1.39 -1.51
C SER A 3 -17.52 0.46 -2.22
N LEU A 4 -17.72 0.21 -3.52
CA LEU A 4 -16.87 -0.68 -4.31
C LEU A 4 -15.46 -0.09 -4.48
N PHE A 5 -15.35 1.22 -4.73
CA PHE A 5 -14.06 1.90 -4.77
C PHE A 5 -13.37 1.93 -3.41
N LYS A 6 -14.12 2.11 -2.32
CA LYS A 6 -13.57 1.98 -0.96
C LYS A 6 -12.95 0.61 -0.75
N ILE A 7 -13.68 -0.46 -1.08
CA ILE A 7 -13.15 -1.83 -0.97
C ILE A 7 -11.88 -1.99 -1.81
N LEU A 8 -11.90 -1.57 -3.08
CA LEU A 8 -10.73 -1.64 -3.98
C LEU A 8 -9.50 -0.94 -3.37
N ALA A 9 -9.64 0.29 -2.89
CA ALA A 9 -8.53 1.03 -2.31
C ALA A 9 -7.90 0.37 -1.08
N PHE A 10 -8.63 -0.51 -0.37
CA PHE A 10 -8.11 -1.24 0.78
C PHE A 10 -7.69 -2.68 0.46
N ILE A 11 -7.78 -3.14 -0.80
CA ILE A 11 -7.33 -4.49 -1.19
C ILE A 11 -5.85 -4.73 -0.85
N PRO A 12 -4.91 -3.84 -1.23
CA PRO A 12 -3.50 -4.05 -0.89
C PRO A 12 -3.26 -4.16 0.62
N LEU A 13 -3.99 -3.37 1.42
CA LEU A 13 -3.94 -3.44 2.88
C LEU A 13 -4.45 -4.80 3.40
N GLY A 14 -5.57 -5.28 2.87
CA GLY A 14 -6.13 -6.57 3.27
C GLY A 14 -5.20 -7.74 2.95
N ILE A 15 -4.53 -7.70 1.80
CA ILE A 15 -3.53 -8.72 1.43
C ILE A 15 -2.35 -8.69 2.41
N GLU A 16 -1.82 -7.51 2.73
CA GLU A 16 -0.70 -7.39 3.68
C GLU A 16 -1.06 -7.88 5.09
N LEU A 17 -2.27 -7.58 5.56
CA LEU A 17 -2.76 -8.06 6.86
C LEU A 17 -2.93 -9.58 6.88
N LEU A 18 -3.38 -10.20 5.79
CA LEU A 18 -3.44 -11.65 5.66
C LEU A 18 -2.03 -12.27 5.70
N LEU A 19 -1.06 -11.67 5.01
CA LEU A 19 0.33 -12.11 5.06
C LEU A 19 0.89 -12.02 6.48
N LEU A 20 0.65 -10.92 7.17
CA LEU A 20 1.04 -10.75 8.58
C LEU A 20 0.46 -11.85 9.49
N LEU A 21 -0.81 -12.20 9.32
CA LEU A 21 -1.46 -13.28 10.08
C LEU A 21 -0.83 -14.66 9.80
N ILE A 22 -0.44 -14.94 8.56
CA ILE A 22 0.21 -16.19 8.17
C ILE A 22 1.64 -16.29 8.74
N ILE A 23 2.33 -15.15 8.86
CA ILE A 23 3.73 -15.12 9.31
C ILE A 23 3.84 -15.04 10.84
N LEU A 24 2.83 -14.48 11.52
CA LEU A 24 2.71 -14.40 12.98
C LEU A 24 3.08 -15.68 13.75
N PRO A 25 2.55 -16.88 13.40
CA PRO A 25 2.78 -18.09 14.17
C PRO A 25 4.19 -18.66 14.01
N ASN A 26 4.95 -18.27 12.99
CA ASN A 26 6.23 -18.89 12.66
C ASN A 26 7.45 -18.36 13.47
N LYS A 27 7.24 -17.54 14.52
CA LYS A 27 8.32 -16.94 15.36
C LYS A 27 9.52 -16.41 14.54
N VAL A 28 9.29 -15.97 13.32
CA VAL A 28 10.32 -15.34 12.49
C VAL A 28 10.59 -13.99 13.15
N GLY A 29 11.83 -13.78 13.61
CA GLY A 29 12.20 -12.79 14.62
C GLY A 29 11.76 -11.34 14.38
N GLY A 30 11.99 -10.49 15.38
CA GLY A 30 11.49 -9.09 15.43
C GLY A 30 11.79 -8.22 14.21
N ILE A 31 12.76 -8.60 13.36
CA ILE A 31 13.10 -7.93 12.10
C ILE A 31 11.93 -7.95 11.10
N LEU A 32 11.15 -9.03 11.04
CA LEU A 32 10.01 -9.09 10.10
C LEU A 32 8.91 -8.10 10.49
N TRP A 33 8.64 -7.99 11.80
CA TRP A 33 7.66 -7.05 12.36
C TRP A 33 8.04 -5.60 12.07
N THR A 34 9.33 -5.28 12.16
CA THR A 34 9.82 -3.91 11.89
C THR A 34 9.63 -3.46 10.44
N ILE A 35 9.43 -4.38 9.51
CA ILE A 35 9.22 -4.07 8.09
C ILE A 35 7.73 -4.06 7.73
N HIS A 36 6.97 -5.07 8.17
CA HIS A 36 5.56 -5.20 7.80
C HIS A 36 4.64 -4.17 8.49
N ILE A 37 4.93 -3.77 9.74
CA ILE A 37 4.12 -2.76 10.43
C ILE A 37 4.14 -1.41 9.67
N PRO A 38 5.31 -0.85 9.30
CA PRO A 38 5.36 0.34 8.46
C PRO A 38 4.58 0.21 7.15
N ILE A 39 4.66 -0.94 6.47
CA ILE A 39 3.94 -1.19 5.22
C ILE A 39 2.43 -1.07 5.44
N VAL A 40 1.89 -1.72 6.48
CA VAL A 40 0.46 -1.64 6.84
C VAL A 40 0.03 -0.21 7.12
N VAL A 41 0.82 0.53 7.90
CA VAL A 41 0.49 1.93 8.24
C VAL A 41 0.49 2.79 6.99
N LEU A 42 1.50 2.67 6.12
CA LEU A 42 1.57 3.41 4.87
C LEU A 42 0.40 3.08 3.95
N LEU A 43 0.05 1.81 3.80
CA LEU A 43 -1.10 1.36 3.00
C LEU A 43 -2.42 1.92 3.54
N ALA A 44 -2.60 1.97 4.86
CA ALA A 44 -3.79 2.57 5.47
C ALA A 44 -3.88 4.08 5.19
N ILE A 45 -2.76 4.81 5.30
CA ILE A 45 -2.71 6.25 4.97
C ILE A 45 -3.05 6.47 3.49
N VAL A 46 -2.47 5.67 2.58
CA VAL A 46 -2.77 5.75 1.15
C VAL A 46 -4.26 5.49 0.90
N GLY A 47 -4.83 4.42 1.46
CA GLY A 47 -6.24 4.08 1.29
C GLY A 47 -7.19 5.20 1.76
N VAL A 48 -6.95 5.77 2.94
CA VAL A 48 -7.76 6.89 3.48
C VAL A 48 -7.60 8.15 2.65
N SER A 49 -6.37 8.46 2.22
CA SER A 49 -6.05 9.69 1.50
C SER A 49 -6.76 9.83 0.16
N ILE A 50 -7.03 8.71 -0.51
CA ILE A 50 -7.65 8.67 -1.84
C ILE A 50 -9.10 9.17 -1.82
N PHE A 51 -9.80 9.02 -0.68
CA PHE A 51 -11.19 9.48 -0.52
C PHE A 51 -11.32 10.82 0.20
N SER A 52 -10.21 11.43 0.63
CA SER A 52 -10.27 12.69 1.34
C SER A 52 -10.40 13.86 0.36
N GLU A 53 -11.28 14.81 0.67
CA GLU A 53 -11.35 16.10 -0.03
C GLU A 53 -10.26 17.08 0.46
N LYS A 54 -9.69 16.83 1.64
CA LYS A 54 -8.69 17.72 2.24
C LYS A 54 -7.36 17.57 1.52
N LYS A 55 -6.89 18.65 0.89
CA LYS A 55 -5.62 18.69 0.14
C LYS A 55 -4.42 18.14 0.92
N LEU A 56 -4.29 18.48 2.20
CA LEU A 56 -3.21 17.99 3.07
C LEU A 56 -3.23 16.46 3.22
N ILE A 57 -4.42 15.86 3.38
CA ILE A 57 -4.58 14.42 3.52
C ILE A 57 -4.30 13.71 2.18
N GLN A 58 -4.70 14.31 1.05
CA GLN A 58 -4.33 13.78 -0.27
C GLN A 58 -2.81 13.82 -0.50
N GLN A 59 -2.14 14.89 -0.05
CA GLN A 59 -0.69 15.02 -0.18
C GLN A 59 0.04 14.01 0.70
N SER A 60 -0.38 13.80 1.95
CA SER A 60 0.21 12.76 2.81
C SER A 60 0.06 11.39 2.17
N GLY A 61 -1.06 11.11 1.51
CA GLY A 61 -1.28 9.91 0.71
C GLY A 61 -0.25 9.67 -0.38
N ILE A 62 0.01 10.70 -1.19
CA ILE A 62 1.01 10.62 -2.27
C ILE A 62 2.39 10.37 -1.68
N VAL A 63 2.76 11.10 -0.62
CA VAL A 63 4.06 10.94 0.05
C VAL A 63 4.19 9.52 0.62
N SER A 64 3.16 9.02 1.29
CA SER A 64 3.14 7.64 1.81
C SER A 64 3.27 6.60 0.69
N LEU A 65 2.63 6.82 -0.46
CA LEU A 65 2.76 5.93 -1.61
C LEU A 65 4.20 5.92 -2.16
N VAL A 66 4.86 7.07 -2.25
CA VAL A 66 6.26 7.16 -2.69
C VAL A 66 7.19 6.46 -1.70
N ILE A 67 7.02 6.71 -0.40
CA ILE A 67 7.81 6.05 0.65
C ILE A 67 7.62 4.53 0.58
N LEU A 68 6.37 4.07 0.41
CA LEU A 68 6.05 2.66 0.28
C LEU A 68 6.76 2.04 -0.93
N THR A 69 6.72 2.69 -2.09
CA THR A 69 7.42 2.21 -3.30
C THR A 69 8.93 2.17 -3.10
N LEU A 70 9.53 3.19 -2.48
CA LEU A 70 10.96 3.19 -2.17
C LEU A 70 11.34 2.04 -1.22
N LEU A 71 10.52 1.79 -0.21
CA LEU A 71 10.73 0.69 0.73
C LEU A 71 10.69 -0.67 0.02
N PHE A 72 9.73 -0.88 -0.89
CA PHE A 72 9.69 -2.07 -1.74
C PHE A 72 10.90 -2.18 -2.68
N CYS A 73 11.41 -1.07 -3.22
CA CYS A 73 12.63 -1.08 -4.04
C CYS A 73 13.85 -1.47 -3.22
N VAL A 74 13.98 -0.98 -2.00
CA VAL A 74 15.06 -1.35 -1.08
C VAL A 74 14.96 -2.82 -0.71
N MET A 75 13.76 -3.31 -0.36
CA MET A 75 13.54 -4.74 -0.11
C MET A 75 13.92 -5.58 -1.32
N GLY A 76 13.56 -5.13 -2.52
CA GLY A 76 13.84 -5.85 -3.76
C GLY A 76 15.31 -6.03 -4.10
N TYR A 77 16.19 -5.20 -3.51
CA TYR A 77 17.63 -5.41 -3.58
C TYR A 77 18.09 -6.64 -2.78
N TYR A 78 17.37 -6.98 -1.70
CA TYR A 78 17.68 -8.08 -0.78
C TYR A 78 16.83 -9.33 -1.03
N ASP A 79 15.99 -9.36 -2.07
CA ASP A 79 15.13 -10.50 -2.34
C ASP A 79 15.90 -11.75 -2.73
N PHE A 80 15.37 -12.90 -2.30
CA PHE A 80 15.78 -14.21 -2.80
C PHE A 80 15.51 -14.36 -4.31
N ILE A 81 14.31 -13.94 -4.76
CA ILE A 81 13.98 -13.81 -6.18
C ILE A 81 14.27 -12.37 -6.57
N LYS A 82 15.36 -12.18 -7.31
CA LYS A 82 15.87 -10.86 -7.70
C LYS A 82 14.75 -9.90 -8.16
N TRP A 83 14.64 -8.74 -7.51
CA TRP A 83 13.69 -7.66 -7.83
C TRP A 83 12.20 -7.93 -7.59
N PHE A 84 11.81 -9.04 -6.96
CA PHE A 84 10.40 -9.39 -6.76
C PHE A 84 9.60 -8.30 -6.03
N SER A 85 10.05 -7.85 -4.87
CA SER A 85 9.46 -6.78 -4.07
C SER A 85 9.44 -5.45 -4.79
N SER A 86 10.46 -5.12 -5.59
CA SER A 86 10.45 -3.91 -6.41
C SER A 86 9.32 -3.93 -7.45
N ILE A 87 9.11 -5.08 -8.10
CA ILE A 87 8.00 -5.28 -9.04
C ILE A 87 6.67 -5.11 -8.31
N VAL A 88 6.51 -5.72 -7.13
CA VAL A 88 5.31 -5.56 -6.29
C VAL A 88 5.06 -4.08 -5.95
N GLY A 89 6.09 -3.36 -5.53
CA GLY A 89 5.99 -1.93 -5.20
C GLY A 89 5.55 -1.07 -6.39
N ILE A 90 6.06 -1.35 -7.59
CA ILE A 90 5.65 -0.66 -8.83
C ILE A 90 4.20 -0.99 -9.18
N VAL A 91 3.78 -2.25 -9.05
CA VAL A 91 2.39 -2.68 -9.31
C VAL A 91 1.44 -1.97 -8.34
N ILE A 92 1.77 -1.89 -7.05
CA ILE A 92 0.98 -1.18 -6.04
C ILE A 92 0.89 0.32 -6.37
N PHE A 93 1.99 0.93 -6.82
CA PHE A 93 1.99 2.34 -7.24
C PHE A 93 1.02 2.59 -8.39
N ILE A 94 1.13 1.79 -9.46
CA ILE A 94 0.25 1.88 -10.64
C ILE A 94 -1.21 1.63 -10.23
N TYR A 95 -1.46 0.64 -9.37
CA TYR A 95 -2.79 0.32 -8.85
C TYR A 95 -3.46 1.54 -8.20
N PHE A 96 -2.77 2.20 -7.28
CA PHE A 96 -3.31 3.38 -6.59
C PHE A 96 -3.44 4.60 -7.51
N ALA A 97 -2.53 4.76 -8.48
CA ALA A 97 -2.65 5.81 -9.50
C ALA A 97 -3.92 5.64 -10.34
N ILE A 98 -4.20 4.42 -10.80
CA ILE A 98 -5.42 4.10 -11.58
C ILE A 98 -6.68 4.35 -10.76
N ILE A 99 -6.72 3.87 -9.51
CA ILE A 99 -7.87 4.08 -8.62
C ILE A 99 -8.15 5.58 -8.43
N LYS A 100 -7.10 6.38 -8.19
CA LYS A 100 -7.24 7.83 -8.00
C LYS A 100 -7.80 8.51 -9.26
N ILE A 101 -7.32 8.12 -10.44
CA ILE A 101 -7.83 8.65 -11.72
C ILE A 101 -9.30 8.26 -11.91
N ALA A 102 -9.66 7.00 -11.63
CA ALA A 102 -11.02 6.50 -11.76
C ALA A 102 -11.99 7.23 -10.83
N ILE A 103 -11.63 7.42 -9.56
CA ILE A 103 -12.44 8.17 -8.58
C ILE A 103 -12.66 9.61 -9.03
N LYS A 104 -11.62 10.28 -9.54
CA LYS A 104 -11.71 11.64 -10.06
C LYS A 104 -12.64 11.75 -11.27
N LYS A 105 -12.53 10.82 -12.23
CA LYS A 105 -13.40 10.79 -13.43
C LYS A 105 -14.87 10.53 -13.08
N LEU A 106 -15.12 9.66 -12.10
CA LEU A 106 -16.47 9.27 -11.70
C LEU A 106 -17.12 10.19 -10.66
N LYS A 107 -16.44 11.27 -10.24
CA LYS A 107 -16.93 12.21 -9.20
C LYS A 107 -17.43 11.50 -7.94
N ILE A 108 -16.69 10.47 -7.52
CA ILE A 108 -17.06 9.60 -6.39
C ILE A 108 -16.75 10.26 -5.04
N VAL A 109 -15.84 11.23 -5.05
CA VAL A 109 -15.55 12.15 -3.96
C VAL A 109 -16.09 13.50 -4.39
#